data_AF-A0A6G0JHR7-F1
#
_entry.id   AF-A0A6G0JHR7-F1
#
_cell.length_a   1.000
_cell.length_b   1.000
_cell.length_c   1.000
_cell.angle_alpha   90.00
_cell.angle_beta   90.00
_cell.angle_gamma   90.00
#
_symmetry.space_group_name_H-M   'P 1'
#
loop_
_entity.id
_entity.type
_entity.pdbx_description
1 polymer ?
#
loop_
_entity_poly.entity_id
_entity_poly.type
_entity_poly.pdbx_seq_one_letter_code
_entity_poly.pdbx_strand_id
1 'polypeptide(L)'
;MEVVLDLELVTIAGAVNLRAVPCLVLEGEGDEFLLGKDALKRLGIDVDQTLAQLADSTLLEDEEDEFPVGDELPGDASTPITTLDELLDRAVANGLPREHTTAVREMLELFPEIWRDAAEFIREYVKSLVAEGLVTKNNAARWACAVVPVR
;
A
#
# COMPACT_ATOMS: atom_id res chain seq x y z
N MET A 1 -32.32 -9.55 -11.74
CA MET A 1 -33.19 -10.75 -11.82
C MET A 1 -32.35 -11.97 -11.46
N GLU A 2 -32.84 -12.86 -10.60
CA GLU A 2 -32.11 -14.08 -10.21
C GLU A 2 -32.56 -15.26 -11.08
N VAL A 3 -31.61 -15.95 -11.72
CA VAL A 3 -31.87 -17.07 -12.63
C VAL A 3 -30.87 -18.18 -12.35
N VAL A 4 -31.33 -19.43 -12.36
CA VAL A 4 -30.46 -20.60 -12.23
C VAL A 4 -29.98 -21.02 -13.61
N LEU A 5 -28.66 -21.08 -13.80
CA LEU A 5 -28.02 -21.41 -15.08
C LEU A 5 -27.00 -22.53 -14.91
N ASP A 6 -26.85 -23.33 -15.96
CA ASP A 6 -25.70 -24.22 -16.12
C ASP A 6 -24.62 -23.46 -16.89
N LEU A 7 -23.43 -23.33 -16.30
CA LEU A 7 -22.32 -22.54 -16.83
C LEU A 7 -21.22 -23.46 -17.34
N GLU A 8 -20.70 -23.18 -18.52
CA GLU A 8 -19.47 -23.79 -19.05
C GLU A 8 -18.37 -22.72 -19.13
N LEU A 9 -17.31 -22.92 -18.36
CA LEU A 9 -16.17 -22.00 -18.24
C LEU A 9 -14.96 -22.61 -18.95
N VAL A 10 -14.34 -21.88 -19.87
CA VAL A 10 -13.09 -22.29 -20.51
C VAL A 10 -11.92 -21.75 -19.70
N THR A 11 -11.13 -22.64 -19.11
CA THR A 11 -9.91 -22.29 -18.37
C THR A 11 -8.68 -22.83 -19.10
N ILE A 12 -7.47 -22.40 -18.70
CA ILE A 12 -6.21 -22.93 -19.22
C ILE A 12 -6.07 -24.44 -18.97
N ALA A 13 -6.71 -24.96 -17.91
CA ALA A 13 -6.74 -26.38 -17.56
C ALA A 13 -7.82 -27.18 -18.32
N GLY A 14 -8.67 -26.51 -19.11
CA GLY A 14 -9.78 -27.11 -19.85
C GLY A 14 -11.15 -26.49 -19.54
N ALA A 15 -12.19 -27.04 -20.17
CA ALA A 15 -13.57 -26.63 -19.94
C ALA A 15 -14.10 -27.22 -18.62
N VAL A 16 -14.75 -26.38 -17.81
CA VAL A 16 -15.37 -26.76 -16.55
C VAL A 16 -16.85 -26.44 -16.58
N ASN A 17 -17.67 -27.43 -16.24
CA ASN A 17 -19.12 -27.28 -16.22
C ASN A 17 -19.63 -27.18 -14.78
N LEU A 18 -20.30 -26.07 -14.47
CA LEU A 18 -20.95 -25.81 -13.19
C LEU A 18 -22.46 -25.88 -13.38
N ARG A 19 -23.11 -26.79 -12.66
CA ARG A 19 -24.57 -26.95 -12.73
C ARG A 19 -25.30 -26.20 -11.63
N ALA A 20 -26.48 -25.71 -11.99
CA ALA A 20 -27.44 -25.01 -11.13
C ALA A 20 -26.81 -23.86 -10.33
N VAL A 21 -26.13 -22.94 -11.03
CA VAL A 21 -25.53 -21.75 -10.41
C VAL A 21 -26.58 -20.63 -10.37
N PRO A 22 -26.91 -20.09 -9.18
CA PRO A 22 -27.77 -18.92 -9.09
C PRO A 22 -27.01 -17.68 -9.57
N CYS A 23 -27.50 -17.07 -10.64
CA CYS A 23 -26.89 -15.92 -11.30
C CYS A 23 -27.79 -14.69 -11.17
N LEU A 24 -27.19 -13.55 -10.84
CA LEU A 24 -27.87 -12.26 -10.81
C LEU A 24 -27.59 -11.53 -12.12
N VAL A 25 -28.63 -11.34 -12.93
CA VAL A 25 -28.57 -10.51 -14.13
C VAL A 25 -28.77 -9.05 -13.71
N LEU A 26 -27.74 -8.24 -13.93
CA LEU A 26 -27.71 -6.81 -13.72
C LEU A 26 -27.77 -6.11 -15.08
N GLU A 27 -28.55 -5.03 -15.20
CA GLU A 27 -28.58 -4.21 -16.41
C GLU A 27 -27.32 -3.32 -16.42
N GLY A 28 -26.45 -3.51 -17.41
CA GLY A 28 -25.21 -2.75 -17.59
C GLY A 28 -24.54 -3.07 -18.93
N GLU A 29 -23.60 -2.23 -19.37
CA GLU A 29 -22.88 -2.39 -20.65
C GLU A 29 -21.64 -3.30 -20.55
N GLY A 30 -21.38 -3.92 -19.39
CA GLY A 30 -20.22 -4.77 -19.18
C GLY A 30 -20.34 -6.11 -19.91
N ASP A 31 -19.29 -6.51 -20.63
CA ASP A 31 -19.12 -7.86 -21.22
C ASP A 31 -18.41 -8.83 -20.26
N GLU A 32 -18.39 -8.49 -18.96
CA GLU A 32 -17.68 -9.23 -17.92
C GLU A 32 -18.66 -9.98 -17.02
N PHE A 33 -18.28 -11.19 -16.58
CA PHE A 33 -19.08 -12.02 -15.69
C PHE A 33 -18.44 -12.13 -14.31
N LEU A 34 -19.22 -11.86 -13.26
CA LEU A 34 -18.78 -11.99 -11.87
C LEU A 34 -19.19 -13.35 -11.29
N LEU A 35 -18.21 -14.19 -11.00
CA LEU A 35 -18.42 -15.46 -10.31
C LEU A 35 -18.40 -15.25 -8.80
N GLY A 36 -19.48 -15.67 -8.14
CA GLY A 36 -19.54 -15.67 -6.68
C GLY A 36 -18.49 -16.61 -6.06
N LYS A 37 -18.11 -16.31 -4.82
CA LYS A 37 -17.13 -17.07 -4.03
C LYS A 37 -17.48 -18.57 -3.93
N ASP A 38 -18.75 -18.91 -3.79
CA ASP A 38 -19.19 -20.32 -3.71
C ASP A 38 -18.98 -21.07 -5.03
N ALA A 39 -19.18 -20.38 -6.17
CA ALA A 39 -18.90 -20.95 -7.49
C ALA A 39 -17.38 -21.14 -7.71
N LEU A 40 -16.57 -20.18 -7.26
CA LEU A 40 -15.10 -20.29 -7.26
C LEU A 40 -14.60 -21.43 -6.36
N LYS A 41 -15.17 -21.60 -5.16
CA LYS A 41 -14.85 -22.73 -4.28
C LYS A 41 -15.21 -24.08 -4.91
N ARG A 42 -16.33 -24.18 -5.64
CA ARG A 42 -16.69 -25.40 -6.40
C ARG A 42 -15.72 -25.69 -7.54
N LEU A 43 -15.04 -24.68 -8.08
CA LEU A 43 -13.95 -24.81 -9.05
C LEU A 43 -12.61 -25.20 -8.41
N GLY A 44 -12.54 -25.28 -7.07
CA GLY A 44 -11.31 -25.55 -6.32
C GLY A 44 -10.49 -24.30 -6.02
N ILE A 45 -11.04 -23.11 -6.24
CA ILE A 45 -10.40 -21.83 -5.95
C ILE A 45 -10.96 -21.30 -4.63
N ASP A 46 -10.27 -21.61 -3.53
CA ASP A 46 -10.59 -21.00 -2.23
C ASP A 46 -9.75 -19.73 -2.01
N VAL A 47 -10.35 -18.60 -2.38
CA VAL A 47 -9.72 -17.28 -2.26
C VAL A 47 -9.31 -16.97 -0.81
N ASP A 48 -10.07 -17.43 0.19
CA ASP A 48 -9.73 -17.19 1.60
C ASP A 48 -8.49 -17.99 1.98
N GLN A 49 -8.41 -19.24 1.54
CA GLN A 49 -7.25 -20.09 1.81
C GLN A 49 -6.01 -19.54 1.10
N THR A 50 -6.12 -19.09 -0.15
CA THR A 50 -5.00 -18.47 -0.84
C THR A 50 -4.57 -17.16 -0.19
N LEU A 51 -5.52 -16.35 0.28
CA LEU A 51 -5.21 -15.10 0.97
C LEU A 51 -4.57 -15.38 2.34
N ALA A 52 -5.09 -16.36 3.08
CA ALA A 52 -4.49 -16.83 4.32
C ALA A 52 -3.08 -17.36 4.07
N GLN A 53 -2.87 -18.17 3.03
CA GLN A 53 -1.54 -18.63 2.63
C GLN A 53 -0.63 -17.48 2.21
N LEU A 54 -1.10 -16.42 1.57
CA LEU A 54 -0.27 -15.25 1.29
C LEU A 54 0.11 -14.48 2.57
N ALA A 55 -0.78 -14.46 3.57
CA ALA A 55 -0.51 -13.84 4.86
C ALA A 55 0.38 -14.71 5.78
N ASP A 56 0.33 -16.02 5.61
CA ASP A 56 1.05 -17.04 6.38
C ASP A 56 2.31 -17.54 5.63
N SER A 57 2.46 -17.17 4.35
CA SER A 57 3.68 -17.39 3.58
C SER A 57 4.72 -16.47 4.18
N THR A 58 5.65 -17.12 4.85
CA THR A 58 7.00 -16.69 5.16
C THR A 58 7.74 -16.17 3.91
N LEU A 59 7.29 -15.04 3.33
CA LEU A 59 8.17 -14.04 2.72
C LEU A 59 8.88 -13.20 3.80
N LEU A 60 8.71 -13.61 5.05
CA LEU A 60 9.61 -13.39 6.18
C LEU A 60 10.32 -14.72 6.50
N GLU A 61 10.73 -15.48 5.49
CA GLU A 61 11.88 -16.36 5.72
C GLU A 61 13.01 -15.43 6.10
N ASP A 62 13.46 -15.54 7.35
CA ASP A 62 14.58 -14.84 7.94
C ASP A 62 15.86 -15.13 7.11
N GLU A 63 16.00 -14.53 5.94
CA GLU A 63 17.31 -14.02 5.58
C GLU A 63 17.57 -12.93 6.60
N GLU A 64 18.45 -13.21 7.56
CA GLU A 64 19.09 -12.25 8.44
C GLU A 64 19.80 -11.18 7.58
N ASP A 65 19.06 -10.36 6.84
CA ASP A 65 19.44 -8.99 6.63
C ASP A 65 19.20 -8.32 7.99
N GLU A 66 20.15 -8.57 8.89
CA GLU A 66 20.40 -7.79 10.09
C GLU A 66 20.70 -6.37 9.61
N PHE A 67 19.65 -5.64 9.22
CA PHE A 67 19.69 -4.20 9.28
C PHE A 67 19.79 -3.89 10.76
N PRO A 68 20.97 -3.49 11.27
CA PRO A 68 21.07 -3.13 12.67
C PRO A 68 20.02 -2.05 12.90
N VAL A 69 19.03 -2.37 13.73
CA VAL A 69 18.02 -1.41 14.16
C VAL A 69 18.80 -0.34 14.88
N GLY A 70 19.06 0.77 14.19
CA GLY A 70 19.85 1.87 14.72
C GLY A 70 19.30 2.28 16.07
N ASP A 71 20.22 2.55 17.00
CA ASP A 71 19.89 2.98 18.36
C ASP A 71 18.80 4.06 18.38
N GLU A 72 18.00 4.01 19.45
CA GLU A 72 16.93 4.96 19.80
C GLU A 72 17.09 6.33 19.13
N LEU A 73 16.14 6.70 18.26
CA LEU A 73 15.99 8.10 17.89
C LEU A 73 15.69 8.88 19.18
N PRO A 74 16.57 9.83 19.59
CA PRO A 74 16.40 10.54 20.84
C PRO A 74 15.04 11.25 20.84
N GLY A 75 14.26 10.93 21.86
CA GLY A 75 12.92 11.47 22.06
C GLY A 75 12.90 12.99 22.13
N ASP A 76 11.83 13.55 21.57
CA ASP A 76 11.33 14.90 21.79
C ASP A 76 12.31 16.06 21.63
N ALA A 77 12.49 16.46 20.37
CA ALA A 77 11.98 17.74 19.86
C ALA A 77 12.44 17.82 18.41
N SER A 78 11.54 17.67 17.45
CA SER A 78 11.88 18.08 16.09
C SER A 78 12.03 19.60 16.15
N THR A 79 13.25 20.08 16.40
CA THR A 79 13.61 21.46 16.05
C THR A 79 13.13 21.63 14.62
N PRO A 80 12.27 22.63 14.33
CA PRO A 80 11.83 22.85 12.97
C PRO A 80 13.10 23.00 12.15
N ILE A 81 13.31 22.10 11.20
CA ILE A 81 14.45 22.17 10.30
C ILE A 81 14.23 23.45 9.50
N THR A 82 15.06 24.45 9.72
CA THR A 82 14.86 25.78 9.14
C THR A 82 15.64 25.96 7.84
N THR A 83 16.64 25.11 7.62
CA THR A 83 17.54 25.19 6.46
C THR A 83 17.67 23.85 5.76
N LEU A 84 17.96 23.91 4.46
CA LEU A 84 18.17 22.72 3.63
C LEU A 84 19.39 21.91 4.09
N ASP A 85 20.42 22.59 4.60
CA ASP A 85 21.65 21.96 5.10
C ASP A 85 21.38 21.06 6.29
N GLU A 86 20.60 21.53 7.27
CA GLU A 86 20.17 20.75 8.42
C GLU A 86 19.34 19.51 8.01
N LEU A 87 18.57 19.61 6.93
CA LEU A 87 17.76 18.51 6.41
C LEU A 87 18.64 17.42 5.79
N LEU A 88 19.65 17.83 5.02
CA LEU A 88 20.62 16.92 4.41
C LEU A 88 21.49 16.24 5.48
N ASP A 89 21.95 16.98 6.49
CA ASP A 89 22.72 16.41 7.60
C ASP A 89 21.91 15.38 8.39
N ARG A 90 20.63 15.65 8.62
CA ARG A 90 19.73 14.69 9.27
C ARG A 90 19.44 13.49 8.37
N ALA A 91 19.30 13.68 7.06
CA ALA A 91 19.12 12.58 6.11
C ALA A 91 20.35 11.65 6.11
N VAL A 92 21.55 12.22 6.17
CA VAL A 92 22.81 11.46 6.30
C VAL A 92 22.85 10.70 7.62
N ALA A 93 22.45 11.33 8.72
CA ALA A 93 22.34 10.65 10.01
C ALA A 93 21.34 9.49 10.00
N ASN A 94 20.31 9.57 9.15
CA ASN A 94 19.29 8.53 8.95
C ASN A 94 19.63 7.52 7.84
N GLY A 95 20.88 7.50 7.34
CA GLY A 95 21.36 6.48 6.40
C GLY A 95 21.41 6.91 4.94
N LEU A 96 21.21 8.20 4.61
CA LEU A 96 21.50 8.70 3.25
C LEU A 96 23.01 8.62 2.98
N PRO A 97 23.46 7.91 1.93
CA PRO A 97 24.86 7.88 1.57
C PRO A 97 25.37 9.28 1.23
N ARG A 98 26.50 9.67 1.84
CA ARG A 98 27.12 11.00 1.66
C ARG A 98 27.49 11.30 0.20
N GLU A 99 27.65 10.27 -0.61
CA GLU A 99 27.91 10.40 -2.06
C GLU A 99 26.74 11.03 -2.81
N HIS A 100 25.52 10.87 -2.30
CA HIS A 100 24.29 11.37 -2.93
C HIS A 100 23.84 12.73 -2.41
N THR A 101 24.45 13.27 -1.33
CA THR A 101 24.03 14.55 -0.75
C THR A 101 24.24 15.72 -1.72
N THR A 102 25.30 15.66 -2.53
CA THR A 102 25.60 16.68 -3.53
C THR A 102 24.57 16.65 -4.66
N ALA A 103 24.22 15.46 -5.16
CA ALA A 103 23.21 15.31 -6.19
C ALA A 103 21.82 15.75 -5.72
N VAL A 104 21.45 15.43 -4.48
CA VAL A 104 20.18 15.87 -3.89
C VAL A 104 20.14 17.39 -3.73
N ARG A 105 21.25 18.01 -3.30
CA ARG A 105 21.36 19.47 -3.23
C ARG A 105 21.18 20.13 -4.59
N GLU A 106 21.89 19.66 -5.60
CA GLU A 106 21.79 20.21 -6.97
C GLU A 106 20.37 20.06 -7.54
N MET A 107 19.69 18.93 -7.29
CA MET A 107 18.31 18.74 -7.73
C MET A 107 17.31 19.66 -7.02
N LEU A 108 17.53 19.94 -5.74
CA LEU A 108 16.68 20.85 -4.97
C LEU A 108 16.88 22.32 -5.41
N GLU A 109 18.10 22.68 -5.81
CA GLU A 109 18.43 24.00 -6.36
C GLU A 109 17.95 24.18 -7.81
N LEU A 110 17.93 23.10 -8.60
CA LEU A 110 17.52 23.15 -10.02
C LEU A 110 15.99 23.27 -10.19
N PHE A 111 15.21 22.75 -9.23
CA PHE A 111 13.75 22.73 -9.30
C PHE A 111 13.04 23.14 -8.00
N PRO A 112 13.36 24.30 -7.40
CA PRO A 112 12.84 24.70 -6.09
C PRO A 112 11.32 24.80 -6.05
N GLU A 113 10.70 25.15 -7.17
CA GLU A 113 9.24 25.34 -7.29
C GLU A 113 8.50 24.00 -7.18
N ILE A 114 9.04 22.93 -7.81
CA ILE A 114 8.43 21.59 -7.78
C ILE A 114 8.39 21.04 -6.36
N TRP A 115 9.49 21.23 -5.62
CA TRP A 115 9.59 20.79 -4.23
C TRP A 115 8.71 21.61 -3.29
N ARG A 116 8.57 22.91 -3.55
CA ARG A 116 7.68 23.78 -2.76
C ARG A 116 6.22 23.39 -2.97
N ASP A 117 5.80 23.23 -4.22
CA ASP A 117 4.44 22.86 -4.58
C ASP A 117 4.08 21.47 -4.05
N ALA A 118 4.98 20.50 -4.20
CA ALA A 118 4.79 19.15 -3.65
C ALA A 118 4.70 19.17 -2.12
N ALA A 119 5.54 19.95 -1.43
CA ALA A 119 5.51 20.05 0.03
C ALA A 119 4.24 20.73 0.54
N GLU A 120 3.77 21.78 -0.15
CA GLU A 120 2.49 22.43 0.18
C GLU A 120 1.31 21.50 -0.07
N PHE A 121 1.28 20.82 -1.21
CA PHE A 121 0.26 19.85 -1.54
C PHE A 121 0.16 18.74 -0.49
N ILE A 122 1.30 18.13 -0.13
CA ILE A 122 1.33 17.06 0.88
C ILE A 122 0.85 17.58 2.24
N ARG A 123 1.26 18.79 2.63
CA ARG A 123 0.80 19.40 3.90
C ARG A 123 -0.71 19.61 3.94
N GLU A 124 -1.29 20.18 2.89
CA GLU A 124 -2.74 20.42 2.82
C GLU A 124 -3.52 19.11 2.70
N TYR A 125 -3.02 18.16 1.93
CA TYR A 125 -3.64 16.83 1.81
C TYR A 125 -3.66 16.09 3.15
N VAL A 126 -2.53 16.07 3.87
CA VAL A 126 -2.45 15.47 5.21
C VAL A 126 -3.39 16.18 6.20
N LYS A 127 -3.52 17.52 6.14
CA LYS A 127 -4.49 18.25 6.98
C LYS A 127 -5.92 17.81 6.68
N SER A 128 -6.28 17.65 5.40
CA SER A 128 -7.61 17.16 5.00
C SER A 128 -7.87 15.75 5.53
N LEU A 129 -6.90 14.83 5.39
CA LEU A 129 -7.02 13.46 5.92
C LEU A 129 -7.19 13.42 7.44
N VAL A 130 -6.57 14.33 8.17
CA VAL A 130 -6.75 14.44 9.63
C VAL A 130 -8.12 15.02 9.98
N ALA A 131 -8.59 16.02 9.24
CA ALA A 131 -9.91 16.65 9.47
C ALA A 131 -11.06 15.67 9.20
N GLU A 132 -10.94 14.84 8.18
CA GLU A 132 -11.90 13.78 7.83
C GLU A 132 -11.77 12.52 8.71
N GLY A 133 -10.85 12.51 9.68
CA GLY A 133 -10.65 11.39 10.60
C GLY A 133 -10.05 10.13 9.96
N LEU A 134 -9.54 10.23 8.73
CA LEU A 134 -8.93 9.12 7.99
C LEU A 134 -7.52 8.80 8.48
N VAL A 135 -6.83 9.79 9.06
CA VAL A 135 -5.47 9.65 9.60
C VAL A 135 -5.37 10.33 10.96
N THR A 136 -4.78 9.65 11.95
CA THR A 136 -4.47 10.22 13.26
C THR A 136 -2.96 10.38 13.42
N LYS A 137 -2.53 11.45 14.10
CA LYS A 137 -1.12 11.59 14.48
C LYS A 137 -0.72 10.44 15.41
N ASN A 138 0.12 9.54 14.91
CA ASN A 138 0.64 8.44 15.70
C ASN A 138 2.00 8.80 16.30
N ASN A 139 1.96 9.56 17.39
CA ASN A 139 3.16 9.95 18.13
C ASN A 139 3.81 8.77 18.89
N ALA A 140 3.19 7.59 18.86
CA ALA A 140 3.67 6.38 19.51
C ALA A 140 4.25 5.35 18.52
N ALA A 141 4.19 5.62 17.20
CA ALA A 141 4.71 4.70 16.20
C ALA A 141 6.24 4.68 16.23
N ARG A 142 6.81 3.48 16.43
CA ARG A 142 8.25 3.21 16.28
C ARG A 142 8.64 2.86 14.84
N TRP A 143 7.65 2.69 13.95
CA TRP A 143 7.82 2.31 12.55
C TRP A 143 6.71 3.00 11.76
N ALA A 144 7.06 3.99 10.95
CA ALA A 144 6.09 4.59 10.04
C ALA A 144 5.91 3.65 8.84
N CYS A 145 4.79 2.94 8.77
CA CYS A 145 4.28 2.37 7.51
C CYS A 145 2.76 2.55 7.43
N ALA A 146 2.25 2.65 6.20
CA ALA A 146 1.03 3.34 5.78
C ALA A 146 -0.24 3.04 6.57
N VAL A 147 -0.99 4.10 6.85
CA VAL A 147 -2.35 4.03 7.40
C VAL A 147 -3.29 3.42 6.36
N VAL A 148 -3.84 2.26 6.69
CA VAL A 148 -4.98 1.66 5.99
C VAL A 148 -6.26 2.25 6.60
N PRO A 149 -7.19 2.83 5.80
CA PRO A 149 -8.47 3.29 6.33
C PRO A 149 -9.33 2.09 6.74
N VAL A 150 -9.75 2.08 8.00
CA VAL A 150 -10.73 1.13 8.52
C VAL A 150 -12.13 1.67 8.18
N ARG A 151 -12.93 0.85 7.49
CA ARG A 151 -14.36 1.10 7.24
C ARG A 151 -15.20 0.83 8.47
#